data_AF-A0A970NRI3-F1
#
_entry.id   AF-A0A970NRI3-F1
#
_cell.length_a   1.000
_cell.length_b   1.000
_cell.length_c   1.000
_cell.angle_alpha   90.00
_cell.angle_beta   90.00
_cell.angle_gamma   90.00
#
_symmetry.space_group_name_H-M   'P 1'
#
loop_
_entity.id
_entity.type
_entity.pdbx_description
1 polymer ?
#
loop_
_entity_poly.entity_id
_entity_poly.type
_entity_poly.pdbx_seq_one_letter_code
_entity_poly.pdbx_strand_id
1 'polypeptide(L)'
;MAPGYISQKLFEFLSDSGIHLITKVRSNMRNSLLSFEDKLPLRKRAIIESNNDELKNIYLIEHSRHRYFTNFIVNFISSLIAYSLFPKKPAIQLEKVYSQQLTLFKNMSNLR
;
A
#
# COMPACT_ATOMS: atom_id res chain seq x y z
N MET A 1 -13.70 5.28 -11.93
CA MET A 1 -13.82 3.89 -12.40
C MET A 1 -13.72 2.97 -11.19
N ALA A 2 -14.78 2.21 -10.89
CA ALA A 2 -14.86 1.47 -9.63
C ALA A 2 -14.09 0.15 -9.66
N PRO A 3 -13.36 -0.20 -8.59
CA PRO A 3 -12.72 -1.49 -8.45
C PRO A 3 -13.78 -2.58 -8.35
N GLY A 4 -13.59 -3.71 -9.04
CA GLY A 4 -14.54 -4.83 -9.04
C GLY A 4 -14.75 -5.52 -7.69
N TYR A 5 -14.18 -4.98 -6.61
CA TYR A 5 -14.31 -5.42 -5.23
C TYR A 5 -15.35 -4.62 -4.44
N ILE A 6 -15.80 -3.47 -4.97
CA ILE A 6 -16.65 -2.51 -4.27
C ILE A 6 -17.69 -1.96 -5.26
N SER A 7 -18.90 -1.62 -4.79
CA SER A 7 -19.92 -1.04 -5.67
C SER A 7 -19.47 0.31 -6.24
N GLN A 8 -19.95 0.63 -7.43
CA GLN A 8 -19.56 1.88 -8.09
C GLN A 8 -19.98 3.13 -7.31
N LYS A 9 -21.16 3.08 -6.69
CA LYS A 9 -21.66 4.14 -5.80
C LYS A 9 -20.72 4.38 -4.62
N LEU A 10 -20.19 3.31 -4.01
CA LEU A 10 -19.28 3.44 -2.88
C LEU A 10 -17.89 3.91 -3.31
N PHE A 11 -17.41 3.53 -4.50
CA PHE A 11 -16.18 4.09 -5.05
C PHE A 11 -16.28 5.59 -5.29
N GLU A 12 -17.38 6.04 -5.89
CA GLU A 12 -17.64 7.46 -6.16
C GLU A 12 -17.72 8.24 -4.84
N PHE A 13 -18.49 7.74 -3.86
CA PHE A 13 -18.56 8.34 -2.53
C PHE A 13 -17.19 8.48 -1.84
N LEU A 14 -16.36 7.44 -1.90
CA LEU A 14 -15.02 7.45 -1.31
C LEU A 14 -14.10 8.43 -2.04
N SER A 15 -14.18 8.47 -3.37
CA SER A 15 -13.44 9.44 -4.20
C SER A 15 -13.85 10.88 -3.87
N ASP A 16 -15.14 11.15 -3.70
CA ASP A 16 -15.67 12.46 -3.32
C ASP A 16 -15.24 12.85 -1.90
N SER A 17 -15.05 11.86 -1.03
CA SER A 17 -14.49 12.03 0.32
C SER A 17 -12.97 12.21 0.34
N GLY A 18 -12.31 12.25 -0.83
CA GLY A 18 -10.85 12.39 -0.95
C GLY A 18 -10.08 11.10 -0.70
N ILE A 19 -10.75 9.95 -0.65
CA ILE A 19 -10.13 8.64 -0.40
C ILE A 19 -9.76 7.98 -1.73
N HIS A 20 -8.47 7.95 -2.04
CA HIS A 20 -7.95 7.28 -3.23
C HIS A 20 -7.74 5.78 -2.99
N LEU A 21 -8.51 4.94 -3.68
CA LEU A 21 -8.44 3.48 -3.56
C LEU A 21 -7.43 2.88 -4.56
N ILE A 22 -6.34 2.31 -4.03
CA ILE A 22 -5.32 1.61 -4.81
C ILE A 22 -5.64 0.12 -4.85
N THR A 23 -6.02 -0.41 -6.02
CA THR A 23 -6.42 -1.82 -6.18
C THR A 23 -5.87 -2.44 -7.47
N LYS A 24 -5.80 -3.77 -7.52
CA LYS A 24 -5.44 -4.49 -8.75
C LYS A 24 -6.62 -4.47 -9.73
N VAL A 25 -6.31 -4.25 -11.02
CA VAL A 25 -7.28 -4.37 -12.11
C VAL A 25 -7.67 -5.84 -12.29
N ARG A 26 -8.97 -6.14 -12.33
CA ARG A 26 -9.51 -7.49 -12.59
C ARG A 26 -9.77 -7.67 -14.09
N SER A 27 -9.79 -8.92 -14.57
CA SER A 27 -10.05 -9.28 -15.97
C SER A 27 -11.34 -8.70 -16.56
N ASN A 28 -12.37 -8.47 -15.75
CA ASN A 28 -13.66 -7.93 -16.20
C ASN A 28 -13.79 -6.41 -16.02
N MET A 29 -12.72 -5.73 -15.61
CA MET A 29 -12.66 -4.27 -15.54
C MET A 29 -12.13 -3.72 -16.86
N ARG A 30 -12.67 -2.59 -17.32
CA ARG A 30 -12.05 -1.84 -18.44
C ARG A 30 -10.57 -1.58 -18.12
N ASN A 31 -9.70 -1.74 -19.10
CA ASN A 31 -8.28 -1.57 -18.83
C ASN A 31 -8.02 -0.09 -18.48
N SER A 32 -7.51 0.16 -17.27
CA SER A 32 -7.13 1.49 -16.81
C SER A 32 -5.65 1.49 -16.51
N LEU A 33 -4.94 2.51 -17.01
CA LEU A 33 -3.53 2.69 -16.73
C LEU A 33 -3.39 3.12 -15.26
N LEU A 34 -2.88 2.22 -14.43
CA LEU A 34 -2.46 2.54 -13.06
C LEU A 34 -1.19 3.40 -13.12
N SER A 35 -1.16 4.47 -12.32
CA SER A 35 0.06 5.27 -12.13
C SER A 35 1.18 4.40 -11.57
N PHE A 36 2.43 4.77 -11.84
CA PHE A 36 3.59 4.09 -11.26
C PHE A 36 3.55 4.13 -9.72
N GLU A 37 3.07 5.24 -9.16
CA GLU A 37 2.91 5.45 -7.71
C GLU A 37 1.92 4.46 -7.10
N ASP A 38 0.86 4.09 -7.81
CA ASP A 38 -0.13 3.11 -7.37
C ASP A 38 0.36 1.66 -7.62
N LYS A 39 1.15 1.47 -8.67
CA LYS A 39 1.61 0.14 -9.10
C LYS A 39 2.71 -0.41 -8.20
N LEU A 40 3.57 0.46 -7.65
CA LEU A 40 4.65 0.06 -6.75
C LEU A 40 4.13 -0.59 -5.44
N PRO A 41 3.22 0.02 -4.66
CA PRO A 41 2.69 -0.59 -3.45
C PRO A 41 1.91 -1.88 -3.76
N LEU A 42 1.19 -1.96 -4.89
CA LEU A 42 0.52 -3.19 -5.30
C LEU A 42 1.48 -4.36 -5.57
N ARG A 43 2.69 -4.07 -6.07
CA ARG A 43 3.75 -5.09 -6.28
C ARG A 43 4.43 -5.50 -4.98
N LYS A 44 4.51 -4.61 -4.00
CA LYS A 44 5.16 -4.85 -2.69
C LYS A 44 4.14 -5.14 -1.59
N ARG A 45 2.89 -5.43 -1.95
CA ARG A 45 1.78 -5.68 -1.03
C ARG A 45 2.08 -6.75 0.04
N ALA A 46 2.79 -7.81 -0.32
CA ALA A 46 3.19 -8.85 0.63
C ALA A 46 4.05 -8.32 1.80
N ILE A 47 4.89 -7.31 1.55
CA ILE A 47 5.71 -6.68 2.61
C ILE A 47 4.83 -5.82 3.51
N ILE A 48 3.85 -5.11 2.93
CA ILE A 48 2.88 -4.30 3.68
C ILE A 48 2.01 -5.20 4.57
N GLU A 49 1.53 -6.33 4.03
CA GLU A 49 0.74 -7.32 4.77
C GLU A 49 1.58 -7.95 5.90
N SER A 50 2.82 -8.35 5.64
CA SER A 50 3.73 -8.88 6.67
C SER A 50 3.97 -7.88 7.80
N ASN A 51 4.22 -6.61 7.48
CA ASN A 51 4.38 -5.56 8.50
C ASN A 51 3.11 -5.41 9.34
N ASN A 52 1.93 -5.46 8.72
CA ASN A 52 0.66 -5.36 9.43
C ASN A 52 0.41 -6.58 10.34
N ASP A 53 0.76 -7.78 9.86
CA ASP A 53 0.66 -9.01 10.64
C ASP A 53 1.61 -9.01 11.84
N GLU A 54 2.84 -8.50 11.68
CA GLU A 54 3.77 -8.29 12.80
C GLU A 54 3.21 -7.30 13.82
N LEU A 55 2.68 -6.15 13.38
CA LEU A 55 2.07 -5.15 14.26
C LEU A 55 0.89 -5.70 15.06
N LYS A 56 0.08 -6.56 14.44
CA LYS A 56 -1.06 -7.21 15.12
C LYS A 56 -0.61 -8.30 16.09
N ASN A 57 0.25 -9.21 15.65
CA ASN A 57 0.55 -10.44 16.39
C ASN A 57 1.70 -10.28 17.40
N ILE A 58 2.73 -9.48 17.06
CA ILE A 58 3.90 -9.27 17.91
C ILE A 58 3.68 -8.08 18.84
N TYR A 59 3.15 -6.98 18.31
CA TYR A 59 3.00 -5.73 19.06
C TYR A 59 1.59 -5.49 19.61
N LEU A 60 0.66 -6.44 19.40
CA LEU A 60 -0.68 -6.46 19.99
C LEU A 60 -1.42 -5.12 19.88
N ILE A 61 -1.28 -4.43 18.73
CA ILE A 61 -1.96 -3.14 18.49
C ILE A 61 -3.47 -3.27 18.66
N GLU A 62 -4.05 -4.39 18.23
CA GLU A 62 -5.49 -4.67 18.27
C GLU A 62 -5.92 -5.37 19.56
N HIS A 63 -5.36 -4.97 20.70
CA HIS A 63 -5.66 -5.64 21.96
C HIS A 63 -7.16 -5.53 22.30
N SER A 64 -7.83 -6.66 22.51
CA SER A 64 -9.31 -6.72 22.62
C SER A 64 -9.89 -6.08 23.88
N ARG A 65 -9.06 -5.55 24.80
CA ARG A 65 -9.47 -5.04 26.12
C ARG A 65 -9.28 -3.53 26.29
N HIS A 66 -9.58 -2.74 25.27
CA HIS A 66 -9.62 -1.28 25.42
C HIS A 66 -10.93 -0.84 26.08
N ARG A 67 -10.96 -0.94 27.41
CA ARG A 67 -12.07 -0.46 28.24
C ARG A 67 -12.24 1.07 28.18
N TYR A 68 -11.22 1.79 27.68
CA TYR A 68 -11.15 3.24 27.50
C TYR A 68 -10.24 3.63 26.32
N PHE A 69 -10.58 4.71 25.61
CA PHE A 69 -9.84 5.23 24.44
C PHE A 69 -8.41 5.68 24.75
N THR A 70 -8.18 6.26 25.93
CA THR A 70 -6.84 6.64 26.39
C THR A 70 -5.90 5.44 26.47
N ASN A 71 -6.39 4.29 26.95
CA ASN A 71 -5.60 3.07 27.03
C ASN A 71 -5.30 2.49 25.63
N PHE A 72 -6.17 2.72 24.65
CA PHE A 72 -5.89 2.40 23.25
C PHE A 72 -4.73 3.24 22.71
N ILE A 73 -4.74 4.56 22.92
CA ILE A 73 -3.65 5.45 22.47
C ILE A 73 -2.31 5.08 23.12
N VAL A 74 -2.30 4.82 24.43
CA VAL A 74 -1.06 4.42 25.13
C VAL A 74 -0.53 3.09 24.58
N ASN A 75 -1.41 2.11 24.36
CA ASN A 75 -1.00 0.83 23.75
C ASN A 75 -0.45 1.04 22.33
N PHE A 76 -1.14 1.83 21.51
CA PHE A 76 -0.73 2.14 20.14
C PHE A 76 0.65 2.82 20.08
N ILE A 77 0.88 3.84 20.92
CA ILE A 77 2.18 4.53 21.02
C ILE A 77 3.27 3.57 21.51
N SER A 78 2.97 2.74 22.51
CA SER A 78 3.90 1.73 23.03
C SER A 78 4.31 0.73 21.94
N SER A 79 3.34 0.22 21.17
CA SER A 79 3.58 -0.68 20.04
C SER A 79 4.44 -0.04 18.95
N LEU A 80 4.24 1.26 18.65
CA LEU A 80 5.08 2.00 17.70
C LEU A 80 6.52 2.17 18.19
N ILE A 81 6.70 2.47 19.48
CA ILE A 81 8.03 2.58 20.10
C ILE A 81 8.74 1.23 20.06
N ALA A 82 8.04 0.15 20.44
CA ALA A 82 8.57 -1.21 20.40
C ALA A 82 8.97 -1.62 18.97
N TYR A 83 8.15 -1.31 17.97
CA TYR A 83 8.48 -1.53 16.55
C TYR A 83 9.69 -0.69 16.10
N SER A 84 9.80 0.56 16.59
CA SER A 84 10.94 1.44 16.26
C SER A 84 12.27 0.88 16.76
N LEU A 85 12.28 0.29 17.96
CA LEU A 85 13.45 -0.32 18.60
C LEU A 85 13.80 -1.71 18.03
N PHE A 86 12.94 -2.29 17.19
CA PHE A 86 13.15 -3.62 16.65
C PHE A 86 14.24 -3.64 15.56
N PRO A 87 15.23 -4.55 15.65
CA PRO A 87 16.40 -4.54 14.76
C PRO A 87 16.10 -5.04 13.34
N LYS A 88 15.03 -5.82 13.13
CA LYS A 88 14.68 -6.38 11.81
C LYS A 88 13.41 -5.76 11.27
N LYS A 89 13.53 -4.72 10.46
CA LYS A 89 12.38 -4.10 9.78
C LYS A 89 12.27 -4.65 8.36
N PRO A 90 11.12 -5.21 7.94
CA PRO A 90 10.87 -5.55 6.55
C PRO A 90 10.92 -4.28 5.69
N ALA A 91 12.04 -4.05 5.02
CA ALA A 91 12.26 -2.89 4.16
C ALA A 91 12.03 -3.26 2.70
N ILE A 92 11.37 -2.37 1.96
CA ILE A 92 11.32 -2.47 0.50
C ILE A 92 12.71 -2.07 -0.03
N GLN A 93 13.55 -3.04 -0.34
CA GLN A 93 14.76 -2.78 -1.13
C GLN A 93 14.32 -2.40 -2.56
N LEU A 94 14.38 -1.11 -2.86
CA LEU A 94 14.21 -0.56 -4.21
C LEU A 94 15.58 -0.58 -4.88
N GLU A 95 15.91 -1.68 -5.55
CA GLU A 95 17.06 -1.69 -6.44
C GLU A 95 16.74 -0.84 -7.68
N LYS A 96 17.31 0.36 -7.77
CA LYS A 96 17.20 1.21 -8.96
C LYS A 96 18.05 0.60 -10.07
N VAL A 97 17.46 -0.28 -10.85
CA VAL A 97 18.08 -0.78 -12.09
C VAL A 97 18.07 0.35 -13.11
N TYR A 98 19.22 0.99 -13.33
CA TYR A 98 19.42 1.92 -14.45
C TYR A 98 19.59 1.12 -15.74
N SER A 99 18.49 0.63 -16.32
CA SER A 99 18.52 0.03 -17.64
C SER A 99 18.49 1.13 -18.72
N GLN A 100 19.36 1.02 -19.74
CA GLN A 100 19.33 1.89 -20.93
C GLN A 100 18.08 1.65 -21.82
N GLN A 101 17.07 0.95 -21.31
CA GLN A 101 15.83 0.66 -22.00
C GLN A 101 15.01 1.95 -22.26
N LEU A 102 15.05 2.91 -21.33
CA LEU A 102 14.42 4.22 -21.52
C LEU A 102 15.11 5.04 -22.63
N THR A 103 16.44 4.97 -22.74
CA THR A 103 17.20 5.61 -23.81
C THR A 103 16.93 4.94 -25.17
N LEU A 104 16.83 3.62 -25.22
CA LEU A 104 16.46 2.89 -26.44
C LEU A 104 15.04 3.22 -26.93
N PHE A 105 14.07 3.34 -26.01
CA PHE A 105 12.69 3.71 -26.37
C PHE A 105 12.61 5.14 -26.94
N LYS A 106 13.37 6.07 -26.35
CA LYS A 106 13.45 7.47 -26.78
C LYS A 106 14.13 7.62 -28.15
N ASN A 107 15.09 6.75 -28.45
CA ASN A 107 15.76 6.70 -29.75
C ASN A 107 14.85 6.07 -30.81
N MET A 108 14.10 5.01 -30.50
CA MET A 108 13.13 4.40 -31.42
C MET A 108 11.95 5.32 -31.76
N SER A 109 11.49 6.17 -30.82
CA SER A 109 10.45 7.17 -31.11
C SER A 109 10.93 8.32 -32.00
N ASN A 110 12.23 8.62 -32.01
CA ASN A 110 12.84 9.64 -32.89
C ASN A 110 13.20 9.09 -34.29
N LEU A 111 13.00 7.79 -34.52
CA LEU A 111 13.21 7.10 -35.80
C LEU A 111 11.90 6.89 -36.59
N ARG A 112 10.81 7.54 -36.15
CA ARG A 112 9.52 7.65 -36.84
C ARG A 112 9.22 9.13 -37.10
#